data_AF-A0A3D0T7Y0-F1
#
_entry.id   AF-A0A3D0T7Y0-F1
#
_cell.length_a   1.000
_cell.length_b   1.000
_cell.length_c   1.000
_cell.angle_alpha   90.00
_cell.angle_beta   90.00
_cell.angle_gamma   90.00
#
_symmetry.space_group_name_H-M   'P 1'
#
loop_
_entity.id
_entity.type
_entity.pdbx_description
1 polymer ?
#
loop_
_entity_poly.entity_id
_entity_poly.type
_entity_poly.pdbx_seq_one_letter_code
_entity_poly.pdbx_strand_id
1 'polypeptide(L)'
;MAKNVKKKKNNAKGVFEKYIAPKIIGKDSDETITNFCTLDYNYFYHIATKFSLKERQISSLVGFKDEFLILTLVSQIIKELKLGNTYSFKKVTANRSDLSYHLSFI
;
A
#
# COMPACT_ATOMS: atom_id res chain seq x y z
N MET A 1 13.44 -14.34 -30.35
CA MET A 1 12.10 -13.85 -29.95
C MET A 1 12.26 -12.88 -28.79
N ALA A 2 12.12 -11.56 -29.05
CA ALA A 2 12.19 -10.56 -28.00
C ALA A 2 10.90 -10.60 -27.17
N LYS A 3 10.99 -10.97 -25.89
CA LYS A 3 9.87 -10.86 -24.93
C LYS A 3 9.58 -9.37 -24.74
N ASN A 4 8.51 -8.87 -25.36
CA ASN A 4 7.98 -7.54 -25.10
C ASN A 4 7.50 -7.47 -23.64
N VAL A 5 8.39 -7.07 -22.73
CA VAL A 5 8.04 -6.74 -21.35
C VAL A 5 7.22 -5.46 -21.39
N LYS A 6 5.89 -5.59 -21.46
CA LYS A 6 4.97 -4.45 -21.30
C LYS A 6 5.33 -3.76 -19.99
N LYS A 7 5.90 -2.55 -20.07
CA LYS A 7 6.11 -1.67 -18.90
C LYS A 7 4.76 -1.52 -18.21
N LYS A 8 4.60 -2.18 -17.05
CA LYS A 8 3.37 -2.11 -16.27
C LYS A 8 3.14 -0.64 -15.94
N LYS A 9 2.02 -0.06 -16.38
CA LYS A 9 1.67 1.33 -16.06
C LYS A 9 1.65 1.45 -14.53
N ASN A 10 2.44 2.39 -14.00
CA ASN A 10 2.41 2.70 -12.58
C ASN A 10 1.01 3.21 -12.21
N ASN A 11 0.44 2.67 -11.15
CA ASN A 11 -0.79 3.13 -10.54
C ASN A 11 -0.51 3.52 -9.07
N ALA A 12 -1.42 4.28 -8.46
CA ALA A 12 -1.24 4.83 -7.11
C ALA A 12 -0.86 3.75 -6.10
N LYS A 13 -1.64 2.66 -6.04
CA LYS A 13 -1.39 1.52 -5.15
C LYS A 13 -0.01 0.91 -5.37
N GLY A 14 0.37 0.62 -6.61
CA GLY A 14 1.66 0.03 -6.94
C GLY A 14 2.83 0.96 -6.64
N VAL A 15 2.66 2.28 -6.79
CA VAL A 15 3.67 3.26 -6.38
C VAL A 15 3.83 3.26 -4.86
N PHE A 16 2.73 3.23 -4.11
CA PHE A 16 2.76 3.12 -2.66
C PHE A 16 3.49 1.85 -2.21
N GLU A 17 3.02 0.69 -2.65
CA GLU A 17 3.55 -0.62 -2.23
C GLU A 17 5.03 -0.79 -2.58
N LYS A 18 5.47 -0.26 -3.73
CA LYS A 18 6.84 -0.46 -4.21
C LYS A 18 7.84 0.56 -3.69
N TYR A 19 7.41 1.80 -3.44
CA TYR A 19 8.35 2.91 -3.19
C TYR A 19 8.12 3.65 -1.87
N ILE A 20 6.92 3.54 -1.29
CA ILE A 20 6.59 4.20 -0.02
C ILE A 20 6.61 3.18 1.11
N ALA A 21 5.87 2.07 0.97
CA ALA A 21 5.75 1.04 2.00
C ALA A 21 7.13 0.55 2.52
N PRO A 22 8.13 0.22 1.67
CA PRO A 22 9.42 -0.25 2.16
C PRO A 22 10.23 0.79 2.95
N LYS A 23 9.88 2.07 2.84
CA LYS A 23 10.56 3.17 3.55
C LYS A 23 9.92 3.49 4.90
N ILE A 24 8.64 3.16 5.07
CA ILE A 24 7.90 3.43 6.30
C ILE A 24 7.83 2.22 7.22
N ILE A 25 7.98 0.99 6.68
CA ILE A 25 8.00 -0.23 7.49
C ILE A 25 9.17 -0.16 8.48
N GLY A 26 8.84 -0.05 9.77
CA GLY A 26 9.77 -0.11 10.89
C GLY A 26 9.94 -1.54 11.41
N LYS A 27 10.49 -1.66 12.63
CA LYS A 27 10.67 -2.93 13.34
C LYS A 27 9.34 -3.58 13.72
N ASP A 28 8.35 -2.75 14.03
CA ASP A 28 7.01 -3.13 14.49
C ASP A 28 5.96 -2.16 13.96
N SER A 29 4.69 -2.47 14.20
CA SER A 29 3.55 -1.76 13.64
C SER A 29 3.44 -0.34 14.19
N ASP A 30 3.82 -0.12 15.44
CA ASP A 30 3.89 1.21 16.07
C ASP A 30 4.94 2.11 15.41
N GLU A 31 6.15 1.57 15.16
CA GLU A 31 7.19 2.31 14.44
C GLU A 31 6.77 2.61 13.00
N THR A 32 6.07 1.67 12.34
CA THR A 32 5.54 1.92 10.99
C THR A 32 4.50 3.03 10.95
N ILE A 33 3.59 3.07 11.91
CA ILE A 33 2.61 4.17 12.05
C ILE A 33 3.36 5.48 12.27
N THR A 34 4.32 5.49 13.19
CA THR A 34 5.13 6.67 13.51
C THR A 34 5.84 7.19 12.26
N ASN A 35 6.55 6.33 11.53
CA ASN A 35 7.24 6.67 10.29
C ASN A 35 6.28 7.22 9.23
N PHE A 36 5.11 6.61 9.06
CA PHE A 36 4.11 7.10 8.11
C PHE A 36 3.60 8.49 8.49
N CYS A 37 3.33 8.75 9.77
CA CYS A 37 2.84 10.04 10.25
C CYS A 37 3.87 11.18 10.08
N THR A 38 5.16 10.87 9.90
CA THR A 38 6.16 11.89 9.55
C THR A 38 6.09 12.34 8.08
N LEU A 39 5.39 11.59 7.22
CA LEU A 39 5.25 11.92 5.81
C LEU A 39 4.09 12.89 5.60
N ASP A 40 4.37 14.01 4.94
CA ASP A 40 3.38 15.04 4.63
C ASP A 40 2.77 14.87 3.22
N TYR A 41 1.78 15.70 2.90
CA TYR A 41 1.17 15.75 1.57
C TYR A 41 2.20 15.87 0.45
N ASN A 42 3.21 16.74 0.63
CA ASN A 42 4.20 17.05 -0.40
C ASN A 42 5.04 15.82 -0.73
N TYR A 43 5.40 15.02 0.26
CA TYR A 43 6.10 13.76 0.03
C TYR A 43 5.34 12.85 -0.95
N PHE A 44 4.04 12.61 -0.71
CA PHE A 44 3.22 11.77 -1.59
C PHE A 44 3.07 12.40 -2.98
N TYR A 45 2.87 13.72 -3.07
CA TYR A 45 2.76 14.43 -4.34
C TYR A 45 4.06 14.37 -5.16
N HIS A 46 5.21 14.59 -4.53
CA HIS A 46 6.53 14.50 -5.17
C HIS A 46 6.85 13.09 -5.64
N ILE A 47 6.51 12.06 -4.85
CA ILE A 47 6.63 10.66 -5.29
C ILE A 47 5.72 10.39 -6.49
N ALA A 48 4.46 10.86 -6.46
CA ALA A 48 3.51 10.66 -7.55
C ALA A 48 4.00 11.26 -8.87
N THR A 49 4.48 12.50 -8.82
CA THR A 49 5.03 13.23 -9.96
C THR A 49 6.33 12.60 -10.46
N LYS A 50 7.23 12.20 -9.56
CA LYS A 50 8.48 11.48 -9.89
C LYS A 50 8.22 10.21 -10.70
N PHE A 51 7.15 9.49 -10.42
CA PHE A 51 6.77 8.27 -11.15
C PHE A 51 5.75 8.50 -12.27
N SER A 52 5.55 9.77 -12.65
CA SER A 52 4.70 10.21 -13.75
C SER A 52 3.27 9.67 -13.66
N LEU A 53 2.71 9.65 -12.44
CA LEU A 53 1.30 9.35 -12.25
C LEU A 53 0.44 10.45 -12.88
N LYS A 54 -0.67 10.06 -13.53
CA LYS A 54 -1.67 11.02 -14.03
C LYS A 54 -2.38 11.69 -12.86
N GLU A 55 -2.93 12.88 -13.04
CA GLU A 55 -3.62 13.65 -11.98
C GLU A 55 -4.59 12.81 -11.14
N ARG A 56 -5.50 12.05 -11.77
CA ARG A 56 -6.42 11.15 -11.05
C ARG A 56 -5.71 10.12 -10.15
N GLN A 57 -4.54 9.63 -10.59
CA GLN A 57 -3.71 8.70 -9.82
C GLN A 57 -2.92 9.41 -8.72
N ILE A 58 -2.49 10.66 -8.93
CA ILE A 58 -1.91 11.50 -7.89
C ILE A 58 -2.95 11.71 -6.77
N SER A 59 -4.16 12.15 -7.13
CA SER A 59 -5.27 12.31 -6.17
C SER A 59 -5.59 10.99 -5.46
N SER A 60 -5.49 9.85 -6.15
CA SER A 60 -5.69 8.55 -5.52
C SER A 60 -4.57 8.19 -4.55
N LEU A 61 -3.30 8.50 -4.88
CA LEU A 61 -2.16 8.22 -4.00
C LEU A 61 -2.24 9.04 -2.72
N VAL A 62 -2.58 10.33 -2.86
CA VAL A 62 -2.65 11.25 -1.73
C VAL A 62 -3.94 11.06 -0.92
N GLY A 63 -5.08 10.87 -1.60
CA GLY A 63 -6.40 10.75 -0.98
C GLY A 63 -6.69 9.40 -0.34
N PHE A 64 -6.07 8.31 -0.83
CA PHE A 64 -6.23 6.95 -0.28
C PHE A 64 -4.94 6.38 0.34
N LYS A 65 -3.96 7.24 0.68
CA LYS A 65 -2.70 6.82 1.32
C LYS A 65 -2.93 5.98 2.58
N ASP A 66 -3.93 6.34 3.37
CA ASP A 66 -4.25 5.69 4.64
C ASP A 66 -4.83 4.28 4.41
N GLU A 67 -5.58 4.10 3.32
CA GLU A 67 -6.08 2.79 2.89
C GLU A 67 -4.94 1.86 2.46
N PHE A 68 -3.93 2.39 1.78
CA PHE A 68 -2.74 1.63 1.41
C PHE A 68 -1.86 1.30 2.62
N LEU A 69 -1.82 2.19 3.62
CA LEU A 69 -1.16 1.93 4.89
C LEU A 69 -1.81 0.76 5.64
N ILE A 70 -3.14 0.70 5.73
CA ILE A 70 -3.86 -0.39 6.43
C ILE A 70 -3.41 -1.77 5.93
N LEU A 71 -3.31 -1.94 4.61
CA LEU A 71 -2.83 -3.20 4.02
C LEU A 71 -1.40 -3.55 4.46
N THR A 72 -0.54 -2.53 4.55
CA THR A 72 0.84 -2.66 5.00
C THR A 72 0.90 -3.05 6.47
N LEU A 73 0.14 -2.35 7.32
CA LEU A 73 0.08 -2.58 8.77
C LEU A 73 -0.43 -3.96 9.12
N VAL A 74 -1.56 -4.40 8.54
CA VAL A 74 -2.09 -5.75 8.82
C VAL A 74 -1.09 -6.83 8.43
N SER A 75 -0.44 -6.67 7.27
CA SER A 75 0.61 -7.61 6.84
C SER A 75 1.80 -7.65 7.80
N GLN A 76 2.11 -6.52 8.42
CA GLN A 76 3.19 -6.41 9.39
C GLN A 76 2.82 -7.01 10.74
N ILE A 77 1.63 -6.71 11.26
CA ILE A 77 1.10 -7.30 12.50
C ILE A 77 1.05 -8.83 12.41
N ILE A 78 0.61 -9.38 11.27
CA ILE A 78 0.62 -10.84 11.04
C ILE A 78 2.04 -11.41 11.14
N LYS A 79 3.05 -10.69 10.65
CA LYS A 79 4.46 -11.11 10.76
C LYS A 79 5.01 -10.97 12.18
N GLU A 80 4.75 -9.84 12.82
CA GLU A 80 5.16 -9.53 14.21
C GLU A 80 4.66 -10.61 15.17
N LEU A 81 3.39 -10.97 15.04
CA LEU A 81 2.74 -11.99 15.87
C LEU A 81 2.99 -13.43 15.39
N LYS A 82 3.78 -13.63 14.34
CA LYS A 82 4.07 -14.94 13.71
C LYS A 82 2.81 -15.72 13.31
N LEU A 83 1.78 -14.99 12.90
CA LEU A 83 0.45 -15.50 12.54
C LEU A 83 0.32 -15.91 11.08
N GLY A 84 1.39 -15.84 10.28
CA GLY A 84 1.37 -16.09 8.84
C GLY A 84 0.95 -17.51 8.42
N ASN A 85 1.01 -18.47 9.34
CA ASN A 85 0.55 -19.85 9.10
C ASN A 85 -0.94 -20.03 9.40
N THR A 86 -1.58 -19.04 10.02
CA THR A 86 -2.98 -19.12 10.48
C THR A 86 -3.84 -18.10 9.75
N TYR A 87 -3.26 -16.97 9.33
CA TYR A 87 -4.01 -15.86 8.76
C TYR A 87 -3.42 -15.39 7.45
N SER A 88 -4.29 -15.17 6.47
CA SER A 88 -3.98 -14.41 5.27
C SER A 88 -4.88 -13.18 5.17
N PHE A 89 -4.32 -12.07 4.70
CA PHE A 89 -5.05 -10.84 4.49
C PHE A 89 -5.18 -10.52 3.01
N LYS A 90 -6.42 -10.36 2.56
CA LYS A 90 -6.70 -9.96 1.17
C LYS A 90 -7.76 -8.86 1.18
N LYS A 91 -7.47 -7.77 0.46
CA LYS A 91 -8.50 -6.80 0.12
C LYS A 91 -9.54 -7.47 -0.77
N VAL A 92 -10.80 -7.46 -0.36
CA VAL A 92 -11.93 -7.94 -1.16
C VAL A 92 -12.78 -6.73 -1.49
N THR A 93 -12.79 -6.33 -2.76
CA THR A 93 -13.78 -5.33 -3.20
C THR A 93 -15.12 -6.02 -3.34
N ALA A 94 -16.05 -5.77 -2.41
CA ALA A 94 -17.44 -6.13 -2.62
C ALA A 94 -17.98 -5.23 -3.75
N ASN A 95 -18.54 -5.85 -4.79
CA ASN A 95 -19.21 -5.10 -5.84
C ASN A 95 -20.47 -4.47 -5.23
N ARG A 96 -20.42 -3.14 -5.06
CA ARG A 96 -21.43 -2.19 -4.57
C ARG A 96 -21.23 -1.77 -3.12
N SER A 97 -21.03 -0.46 -2.99
CA SER A 97 -21.04 0.42 -1.81
C SER A 97 -20.03 0.20 -0.67
N ASP A 98 -19.60 -1.02 -0.36
CA ASP A 98 -18.79 -1.25 0.84
C ASP A 98 -17.39 -1.80 0.56
N LEU A 99 -16.38 -1.09 1.08
CA LEU A 99 -15.01 -1.56 1.10
C LEU A 99 -14.85 -2.52 2.30
N SER A 100 -14.65 -3.82 2.04
CA SER A 100 -14.44 -4.81 3.10
C SER A 100 -13.05 -5.42 3.02
N TYR A 101 -12.52 -5.74 4.20
CA TYR A 101 -11.29 -6.50 4.33
C TYR A 101 -11.65 -7.87 4.89
N HIS A 102 -11.23 -8.94 4.20
CA HIS A 102 -11.40 -10.29 4.72
C HIS A 102 -10.06 -10.76 5.28
N LEU A 103 -10.10 -11.05 6.57
CA LEU A 103 -9.11 -11.89 7.23
C LEU A 103 -9.63 -13.33 7.16
N SER A 104 -8.85 -14.21 6.55
CA SER A 104 -9.24 -15.62 6.38
C SER A 104 -8.25 -16.50 7.13
N PHE A 105 -8.78 -17.55 7.75
CA PHE A 105 -8.00 -18.64 8.30
C PHE A 105 -7.42 -19.49 7.16
N ILE A 106 -6.17 -19.91 7.28
CA ILE A 106 -5.52 -20.85 6.35
C ILE A 106 -5.78 -22.28 6.82
#